data_AF-A0A955RN16-F1
#
_entry.id   AF-A0A955RN16-F1
#
_cell.length_a   1.000
_cell.length_b   1.000
_cell.length_c   1.000
_cell.angle_alpha   90.00
_cell.angle_beta   90.00
_cell.angle_gamma   90.00
#
_symmetry.space_group_name_H-M   'P 1'
#
loop_
_entity.id
_entity.type
_entity.pdbx_description
1 polymer ?
#
loop_
_entity_poly.entity_id
_entity_poly.type
_entity_poly.pdbx_seq_one_letter_code
_entity_poly.pdbx_strand_id
1 'polypeptide(L)' 'VSRENYFVQECYWGSFSRSYVLPTSVDSDNADAQLKNGILTVTIPKLSKTRARKLSIKTN' A
#
# COMPACT_ATOMS: atom_id res chain seq x y z
N VAL A 1 -21.79 -21.09 -9.78
CA VAL A 1 -21.36 -22.40 -9.22
C VAL A 1 -21.35 -22.25 -7.71
N SER A 2 -22.16 -23.00 -6.99
CA SER A 2 -22.26 -22.94 -5.52
C SER A 2 -21.14 -23.74 -4.85
N ARG A 3 -20.85 -23.48 -3.57
CA ARG A 3 -19.81 -24.21 -2.81
C ARG A 3 -20.02 -25.72 -2.82
N GLU A 4 -21.27 -26.17 -2.79
CA GLU A 4 -21.63 -27.59 -2.84
C GLU A 4 -21.33 -28.28 -4.19
N ASN A 5 -20.94 -27.54 -5.22
CA ASN A 5 -20.50 -28.09 -6.51
C ASN A 5 -18.98 -28.36 -6.58
N TYR A 6 -18.23 -28.09 -5.51
CA TYR A 6 -16.79 -28.34 -5.44
C TYR A 6 -16.49 -29.53 -4.54
N PHE A 7 -15.67 -30.48 -5.02
CA PHE A 7 -15.07 -31.49 -4.15
C PHE A 7 -13.93 -30.90 -3.30
N VAL A 8 -13.13 -30.01 -3.89
CA VAL A 8 -12.06 -29.24 -3.22
C VAL A 8 -11.95 -27.85 -3.86
N GLN A 9 -11.63 -26.84 -3.05
CA GLN A 9 -11.38 -25.46 -3.47
C GLN A 9 -10.07 -24.97 -2.83
N GLU A 10 -8.99 -24.93 -3.60
CA GLU A 10 -7.64 -24.62 -3.07
C GLU A 10 -7.32 -23.12 -3.08
N CYS A 11 -7.73 -22.41 -4.13
CA CYS A 11 -7.51 -20.97 -4.26
C CYS A 11 -8.51 -20.17 -3.41
N TYR A 12 -8.09 -18.97 -2.99
CA TYR A 12 -8.98 -18.02 -2.32
C TYR A 12 -10.00 -17.44 -3.31
N TRP A 13 -11.25 -17.29 -2.85
CA TRP A 13 -12.33 -16.64 -3.58
C TRP A 13 -13.15 -15.76 -2.62
N GLY A 14 -13.44 -14.53 -3.02
CA GLY A 14 -14.23 -13.59 -2.23
C GLY A 14 -13.65 -12.17 -2.21
N SER A 15 -14.28 -11.30 -1.42
CA SER A 15 -13.84 -9.92 -1.23
C SER A 15 -12.54 -9.83 -0.45
N PHE A 16 -11.55 -9.12 -0.99
CA PHE A 16 -10.23 -8.96 -0.41
C PHE A 16 -9.97 -7.51 -0.01
N SER A 17 -9.33 -7.29 1.14
CA SER A 17 -8.84 -5.99 1.59
C SER A 17 -7.55 -6.14 2.39
N ARG A 18 -6.61 -5.21 2.22
CA ARG A 18 -5.38 -5.09 3.01
C ARG A 18 -5.05 -3.62 3.22
N SER A 19 -4.37 -3.33 4.33
CA SER A 19 -3.87 -2.00 4.65
C SER A 19 -2.39 -2.09 5.02
N TYR A 20 -1.61 -1.11 4.59
CA TYR A 20 -0.17 -1.05 4.83
C TYR A 20 0.19 0.31 5.43
N VAL A 21 1.00 0.29 6.49
CA VAL A 21 1.59 1.51 7.04
C VAL A 21 2.89 1.78 6.30
N LEU A 22 3.00 2.94 5.67
CA LEU A 22 4.21 3.32 4.94
C LEU A 22 5.24 3.95 5.89
N PRO A 23 6.54 3.67 5.72
CA PRO A 23 7.59 4.17 6.61
C PRO A 23 7.93 5.65 6.39
N THR A 24 7.25 6.33 5.45
CA THR A 24 7.56 7.71 5.07
C THR A 24 6.30 8.44 4.61
N SER A 25 6.32 9.76 4.68
CA SER A 25 5.28 10.62 4.12
C SER A 25 5.27 10.49 2.60
N VAL A 26 4.08 10.35 2.03
CA VAL A 26 3.84 10.17 0.61
C VAL A 26 2.93 11.27 0.07
N ASP A 27 3.01 11.49 -1.24
CA ASP A 27 2.07 12.31 -1.98
C ASP A 27 0.95 11.41 -2.51
N SER A 28 -0.19 11.40 -1.82
CA SER A 28 -1.34 10.57 -2.19
C SER A 28 -2.06 11.05 -3.44
N ASP A 29 -1.98 12.35 -3.73
CA ASP A 29 -2.76 12.97 -4.81
C ASP A 29 -2.19 12.58 -6.18
N ASN A 30 -0.89 12.27 -6.22
CA ASN A 30 -0.17 11.82 -7.41
C ASN A 30 0.12 10.30 -7.42
N ALA A 31 -0.64 9.51 -6.65
CA ALA A 31 -0.53 8.05 -6.70
C ALA A 31 -1.12 7.48 -8.01
N ASP A 32 -0.47 6.45 -8.55
CA ASP A 32 -0.94 5.69 -9.73
C ASP A 32 -1.10 4.20 -9.40
N ALA A 33 -2.01 3.52 -10.11
CA ALA A 33 -2.24 2.09 -9.94
C ALA A 33 -2.53 1.39 -11.27
N GLN A 34 -1.93 0.22 -11.47
CA GLN A 34 -2.06 -0.57 -12.69
C GLN A 34 -2.28 -2.04 -12.38
N LEU A 35 -3.24 -2.67 -13.05
CA LEU A 35 -3.51 -4.10 -12.97
C LEU A 35 -3.09 -4.78 -14.28
N LYS A 36 -2.06 -5.63 -14.22
CA LYS A 36 -1.57 -6.36 -15.39
C LYS A 36 -1.28 -7.80 -15.00
N ASN A 37 -1.80 -8.75 -15.79
CA ASN A 37 -1.61 -10.19 -15.60
C ASN A 37 -1.93 -10.67 -14.16
N GLY A 38 -2.97 -10.12 -13.54
CA GLY A 38 -3.38 -10.47 -12.17
C GLY A 38 -2.57 -9.84 -11.04
N ILE A 39 -1.64 -8.92 -11.35
CA ILE A 39 -0.84 -8.20 -10.35
C ILE A 39 -1.26 -6.74 -10.31
N LEU A 40 -1.73 -6.29 -9.14
CA LEU A 40 -1.98 -4.87 -8.85
C LEU A 40 -0.68 -4.22 -8.38
N THR A 41 -0.14 -3.32 -9.19
CA THR A 41 1.01 -2.47 -8.84
C THR A 41 0.51 -1.10 -8.47
N VAL A 42 0.83 -0.65 -7.26
CA VAL A 42 0.50 0.71 -6.76
C VAL A 42 1.79 1.49 -6.60
N THR A 43 1.91 2.61 -7.32
CA THR A 43 3.08 3.50 -7.29
C THR A 43 2.69 4.79 -6.57
N ILE A 44 3.32 5.05 -5.42
CA ILE A 44 3.03 6.23 -4.61
C ILE A 44 4.31 7.07 -4.48
N PRO A 45 4.35 8.31 -5.00
CA PRO A 45 5.50 9.18 -4.86
C PRO A 45 5.78 9.51 -3.40
N LYS A 46 7.06 9.59 -3.03
CA LYS A 46 7.45 10.12 -1.71
C LYS A 46 7.23 11.61 -1.70
N LEU A 47 6.70 12.14 -0.59
CA LEU A 47 6.60 13.57 -0.41
C LEU A 47 8.02 14.15 -0.39
N SER A 48 8.26 15.23 -1.14
CA SER A 48 9.58 15.86 -1.16
C SER A 48 9.98 16.27 0.26
N LYS A 49 11.20 15.90 0.68
CA LYS A 49 11.66 16.14 2.06
C LYS A 49 11.65 17.64 2.34
N THR A 50 10.73 18.09 3.19
CA THR A 50 10.91 19.36 3.90
C THR A 50 12.27 19.30 4.59
N ARG A 51 13.11 20.34 4.41
CA ARG A 51 14.47 20.41 4.98
C ARG A 51 14.44 19.90 6.42
N ALA A 52 15.26 18.90 6.71
CA ALA A 52 15.41 18.40 8.07
C ALA A 52 15.71 19.59 9.00
N ARG A 53 14.82 19.84 9.97
CA ARG A 53 15.05 20.89 10.97
C ARG A 53 16.11 20.38 11.93
N LYS A 54 17.31 20.96 11.85
CA LYS A 54 18.36 20.72 12.84
C LYS A 54 17.92 21.40 14.15
N LEU A 55 17.55 20.60 15.15
CA LEU A 55 17.27 21.10 16.48
C LEU A 55 18.59 21.21 17.23
N SER A 56 18.92 22.43 17.68
CA SER A 56 20.06 22.65 18.58
C SER A 56 19.55 22.56 20.02
N ILE A 57 20.14 21.68 20.82
CA ILE A 57 19.83 21.54 22.25
C ILE A 57 20.69 22.54 23.01
N LYS A 58 20.07 23.42 23.80
CA LYS A 58 20.78 24.26 24.76
C LYS A 58 20.80 23.56 26.12
N THR A 59 21.98 23.48 26.73
CA THR A 59 22.18 23.02 28.09
C THR A 59 22.33 24.24 29.01
N ASN A 60 21.73 24.19 30.21
CA ASN A 60 21.94 25.18 31.27
C ASN A 60 23.23 24.90 32.04
#